data_AF-A0A2V9KGG6-F1
#
_entry.id   AF-A0A2V9KGG6-F1
#
_cell.length_a   1.000
_cell.length_b   1.000
_cell.length_c   1.000
_cell.angle_alpha   90.00
_cell.angle_beta   90.00
_cell.angle_gamma   90.00
#
_symmetry.space_group_name_H-M   'P 1'
#
loop_
_entity.id
_entity.type
_entity.pdbx_description
1 polymer ?
#
loop_
_entity_poly.entity_id
_entity_poly.type
_entity_poly.pdbx_seq_one_letter_code
_entity_poly.pdbx_strand_id
1 'polypeptide(L)'
;MFLVFIYYILMALGWGFARQGKIPPLIGLWSANALFAAAGILLLKRLGRLRSGIAAVWHWVRDLKARRTVRRRPLEPFPAALPKSKPSGQLLRILDLYTLREWLSYLGLMVVAFTGIYMIFDFFQLIGDVVRNHIGLGVILHYYVYLTPQVVFLMFPLSILVATLVDFGLLAKTNQVTAVKSAGISLYRLALPVLAASLAASAAMFVLENRYLPDTNQRQDSLRNRIKNRPAQTTLLPDRQWIYGQSNRVFNYRYFEAGQNTFSDLSVFEIDPSTFHLTRRIFARHAFWDPRVENWVLEQGWERQLAGDRVSEYKPFNAMVFNELSEPPGYFLPKAASMWFG
;
A
#
# COMPACT_ATOMS: atom_id res chain seq x y z
N MET A 1 -6.35 -19.31 -10.96
CA MET A 1 -7.30 -18.26 -11.38
C MET A 1 -8.76 -18.71 -11.24
N PHE A 2 -9.20 -19.78 -11.93
CA PHE A 2 -10.57 -20.31 -11.82
C PHE A 2 -11.05 -20.60 -10.38
N LEU A 3 -10.15 -21.13 -9.54
CA LEU A 3 -10.47 -21.54 -8.18
C LEU A 3 -10.87 -20.36 -7.26
N VAL A 4 -10.20 -19.21 -7.43
CA VAL A 4 -10.49 -17.97 -6.70
C VAL A 4 -11.83 -17.40 -7.15
N PHE A 5 -12.12 -17.46 -8.46
CA PHE A 5 -13.38 -17.01 -9.02
C PHE A 5 -14.58 -17.83 -8.52
N ILE A 6 -14.43 -19.16 -8.49
CA ILE A 6 -15.43 -20.08 -7.94
C ILE A 6 -15.66 -19.82 -6.45
N TYR A 7 -14.58 -19.62 -5.68
CA TYR A 7 -14.67 -19.26 -4.26
C TYR A 7 -15.46 -17.95 -4.06
N TYR A 8 -15.19 -16.94 -4.89
CA TYR A 8 -15.86 -15.65 -4.79
C TYR A 8 -17.36 -15.72 -5.14
N ILE A 9 -17.73 -16.48 -6.16
CA ILE A 9 -19.14 -16.73 -6.50
C ILE A 9 -19.84 -17.42 -5.34
N LEU A 10 -19.24 -18.48 -4.79
CA LEU A 10 -19.81 -19.20 -3.66
C LEU A 10 -19.97 -18.29 -2.43
N MET A 11 -18.99 -17.44 -2.15
CA MET A 11 -19.05 -16.48 -1.04
C MET A 11 -20.13 -15.42 -1.28
N ALA A 12 -20.22 -14.86 -2.49
CA ALA A 12 -21.24 -13.86 -2.85
C ALA A 12 -22.66 -14.45 -2.77
N LEU A 13 -22.86 -15.69 -3.22
CA LEU A 13 -24.11 -16.42 -3.09
C LEU A 13 -24.47 -16.66 -1.61
N GLY A 14 -23.51 -17.12 -0.80
CA GLY A 14 -23.69 -17.31 0.63
C GLY A 14 -24.09 -16.01 1.35
N TRP A 15 -23.47 -14.89 0.97
CA TRP A 15 -23.80 -13.58 1.51
C TRP A 15 -25.19 -13.08 1.06
N GLY A 16 -25.55 -13.32 -0.20
CA GLY A 16 -26.86 -12.99 -0.75
C GLY A 16 -28.00 -13.74 -0.08
N PHE A 17 -27.84 -15.05 0.13
CA PHE A 17 -28.83 -15.87 0.84
C PHE A 17 -28.97 -15.50 2.31
N ALA A 18 -27.86 -15.12 2.96
CA ALA A 18 -27.89 -14.63 4.34
C ALA A 18 -28.67 -13.31 4.48
N ARG A 19 -28.47 -12.35 3.56
CA ARG A 19 -29.19 -11.07 3.54
C ARG A 19 -30.70 -11.23 3.29
N GLN A 20 -31.10 -12.26 2.56
CA GLN A 20 -32.50 -12.59 2.29
C GLN A 20 -33.17 -13.38 3.43
N GLY A 21 -32.45 -13.66 4.54
CA GLY A 21 -32.97 -14.44 5.67
C GLY A 21 -33.15 -15.93 5.40
N LYS A 22 -32.71 -16.44 4.24
CA LYS A 22 -32.87 -17.85 3.85
C LYS A 22 -31.90 -18.79 4.59
N ILE A 23 -30.73 -18.28 4.97
CA ILE A 23 -29.76 -19.02 5.78
C ILE A 23 -29.21 -18.13 6.89
N PRO A 24 -28.83 -18.70 8.06
CA PRO A 24 -28.19 -17.95 9.12
C PRO A 24 -26.93 -17.21 8.61
N PRO A 25 -26.68 -15.96 9.04
CA PRO A 25 -25.52 -15.18 8.59
C PRO A 25 -24.17 -15.88 8.80
N LEU A 26 -24.04 -16.62 9.90
CA LEU A 26 -22.84 -17.40 10.21
C LEU A 26 -22.59 -18.49 9.14
N ILE A 27 -23.64 -19.19 8.72
CA ILE A 27 -23.54 -20.26 7.73
C ILE A 27 -23.27 -19.68 6.34
N GLY A 28 -23.95 -18.59 5.99
CA GLY A 28 -23.72 -17.90 4.72
C GLY A 28 -22.27 -17.43 4.54
N LEU A 29 -21.69 -16.84 5.59
CA LEU A 29 -20.32 -16.33 5.58
C LEU A 29 -19.25 -17.44 5.50
N TRP A 30 -19.49 -18.59 6.14
CA TRP A 30 -18.52 -19.69 6.23
C TRP A 30 -18.73 -20.81 5.20
N SER A 31 -19.83 -20.80 4.46
CA SER A 31 -20.21 -21.85 3.49
C SER A 31 -19.13 -22.13 2.43
N ALA A 32 -18.57 -21.08 1.81
CA ALA A 32 -17.52 -21.20 0.82
C ALA A 32 -16.25 -21.84 1.40
N ASN A 33 -15.84 -21.42 2.61
CA ASN A 33 -14.69 -21.99 3.31
C ASN A 33 -14.88 -23.47 3.63
N ALA A 34 -16.05 -23.83 4.16
CA ALA A 34 -16.38 -25.22 4.48
C ALA A 34 -16.35 -26.12 3.24
N LEU A 35 -16.91 -25.65 2.11
CA LEU A 35 -16.92 -26.39 0.85
C LEU A 35 -15.49 -26.62 0.32
N PHE A 36 -14.65 -25.59 0.34
CA PHE A 36 -13.27 -25.68 -0.11
C PHE A 36 -12.40 -26.53 0.82
N ALA A 37 -12.60 -26.46 2.13
CA ALA A 37 -11.92 -27.32 3.09
C ALA A 37 -12.28 -28.80 2.86
N ALA A 38 -13.57 -29.10 2.66
CA ALA A 38 -14.03 -30.44 2.34
C ALA A 38 -13.44 -30.96 1.02
N ALA A 39 -13.49 -30.16 -0.04
CA ALA A 39 -12.88 -30.50 -1.32
C ALA A 39 -11.36 -30.71 -1.20
N GLY A 40 -10.67 -29.88 -0.42
CA GLY A 40 -9.24 -30.00 -0.13
C GLY A 40 -8.91 -31.31 0.58
N ILE A 41 -9.66 -31.68 1.63
CA ILE A 41 -9.49 -32.95 2.34
C ILE A 41 -9.74 -34.13 1.39
N LEU A 42 -10.76 -34.04 0.53
CA LEU A 42 -11.12 -35.10 -0.41
C LEU A 42 -10.07 -35.28 -1.52
N LEU A 43 -9.49 -34.18 -2.01
CA LEU A 43 -8.35 -34.19 -2.93
C LEU A 43 -7.09 -34.74 -2.27
N LEU A 44 -6.78 -34.36 -1.02
CA LEU A 44 -5.65 -34.92 -0.28
C LEU A 44 -5.80 -36.42 -0.05
N LYS A 45 -7.03 -36.90 0.20
CA LYS A 45 -7.33 -38.34 0.31
C LYS A 45 -7.22 -39.06 -1.05
N ARG A 46 -7.62 -38.43 -2.15
CA ARG A 46 -7.48 -38.99 -3.51
C ARG A 46 -6.05 -38.96 -4.03
N LEU A 47 -5.25 -37.96 -3.67
CA LEU A 47 -3.81 -37.93 -3.90
C LEU A 47 -3.10 -38.75 -2.82
N GLY A 48 -3.24 -40.08 -2.88
CA GLY A 48 -2.49 -41.05 -2.08
C GLY A 48 -0.95 -41.00 -2.24
N ARG A 49 -0.38 -39.91 -2.78
CA ARG A 49 1.06 -39.66 -2.96
C ARG A 49 1.59 -38.41 -2.22
N LEU A 50 0.76 -37.66 -1.49
CA LEU A 50 1.16 -36.41 -0.82
C LEU A 50 1.71 -36.58 0.61
N ARG A 51 1.83 -37.82 1.10
CA ARG A 51 2.65 -38.13 2.29
C ARG A 51 4.15 -37.88 2.03
N SER A 52 4.56 -37.71 0.77
CA SER A 52 5.94 -37.42 0.36
C SER A 52 6.34 -35.94 0.42
N GLY A 53 5.41 -34.99 0.29
CA GLY A 53 5.75 -33.55 0.19
C GLY A 53 6.16 -32.92 1.52
N ILE A 54 5.37 -33.14 2.58
CA ILE A 54 5.67 -32.64 3.93
C ILE A 54 6.87 -33.38 4.52
N ALA A 55 7.00 -34.68 4.24
CA ALA A 55 8.17 -35.47 4.60
C ALA A 55 9.42 -35.00 3.85
N ALA A 56 9.34 -34.65 2.56
CA ALA A 56 10.47 -34.12 1.79
C ALA A 56 10.97 -32.78 2.33
N VAL A 57 10.06 -31.90 2.77
CA VAL A 57 10.43 -30.63 3.43
C VAL A 57 11.11 -30.91 4.77
N TRP A 58 10.57 -31.82 5.58
CA TRP A 58 11.21 -32.23 6.84
C TRP A 58 12.57 -32.91 6.63
N HIS A 59 12.72 -33.73 5.59
CA HIS A 59 13.99 -34.35 5.22
C HIS A 59 15.00 -33.31 4.73
N TRP A 60 14.60 -32.34 3.91
CA TRP A 60 15.44 -31.23 3.45
C TRP A 60 15.96 -30.36 4.60
N VAL A 61 15.09 -30.02 5.57
CA VAL A 61 15.48 -29.28 6.78
C VAL A 61 16.46 -30.08 7.64
N ARG A 62 16.28 -31.41 7.74
CA ARG A 62 17.19 -32.29 8.48
C ARG A 62 18.55 -32.44 7.79
N ASP A 63 18.56 -32.52 6.45
CA ASP A 63 19.77 -32.59 5.63
C ASP A 63 20.59 -31.29 5.68
N LEU A 64 19.93 -30.14 5.77
CA LEU A 64 20.60 -28.84 5.99
C LEU A 64 21.33 -28.79 7.34
N LYS A 65 20.76 -29.40 8.40
CA LYS A 65 21.45 -29.56 9.69
C LYS A 65 22.56 -30.62 9.64
N ALA A 66 22.37 -31.71 8.91
CA ALA A 66 23.37 -32.78 8.78
C ALA A 66 24.58 -32.41 7.90
N ARG A 67 24.42 -31.46 6.96
CA ARG A 67 25.52 -30.93 6.12
C ARG A 67 26.53 -30.06 6.88
N ARG A 68 26.31 -29.78 8.16
CA ARG A 68 27.32 -29.14 9.04
C ARG A 68 28.43 -30.10 9.52
N THR A 69 28.29 -31.40 9.25
CA THR A 69 29.28 -32.43 9.63
C THR A 69 29.70 -33.26 8.43
N VAL A 70 30.18 -32.63 7.35
CA VAL A 70 30.93 -33.35 6.31
C VAL A 70 32.41 -33.28 6.69
N ARG A 71 32.90 -34.36 7.31
CA ARG A 71 34.32 -34.59 7.55
C ARG A 71 35.01 -34.59 6.19
N ARG A 72 35.81 -33.56 5.91
CA ARG A 72 36.62 -33.45 4.70
C ARG A 72 37.53 -34.69 4.62
N ARG A 73 37.31 -35.54 3.62
CA ARG A 73 38.30 -36.56 3.23
C ARG A 73 39.56 -35.82 2.78
N PRO A 74 40.77 -36.24 3.19
CA PRO A 74 42.00 -35.72 2.60
C PRO A 74 41.95 -35.99 1.10
N LEU A 75 42.06 -34.93 0.29
CA LEU A 75 42.11 -35.02 -1.16
C LEU A 75 43.46 -35.65 -1.53
N GLU A 76 43.44 -36.73 -2.30
CA GLU A 76 44.63 -37.19 -3.01
C GLU A 76 45.16 -36.04 -3.88
N PRO A 77 46.49 -35.88 -4.05
CA PRO A 77 47.04 -34.83 -4.89
C PRO A 77 46.62 -35.09 -6.35
N PHE A 78 45.64 -34.33 -6.82
CA PHE A 78 45.27 -34.30 -8.23
C PHE A 78 46.48 -33.85 -9.05
N PRO A 79 46.84 -34.55 -10.15
CA PRO A 79 47.89 -34.08 -11.05
C PRO A 79 47.52 -32.70 -11.59
N ALA A 80 48.51 -31.80 -11.51
CA ALA A 80 48.58 -30.43 -12.02
C ALA A 80 47.26 -29.76 -12.42
N ALA A 81 46.83 -28.81 -11.58
CA ALA A 81 45.71 -27.92 -11.84
C ALA A 81 45.74 -27.36 -13.28
N LEU A 82 44.69 -27.70 -14.05
CA LEU A 82 44.37 -27.01 -15.29
C LEU A 82 44.42 -25.48 -15.04
N PRO A 83 44.96 -24.69 -15.99
CA PRO A 83 45.09 -23.25 -15.82
C PRO A 83 43.71 -22.67 -15.45
N LYS A 84 43.65 -22.02 -14.28
CA LYS A 84 42.45 -21.31 -13.81
C LYS A 84 42.08 -20.30 -14.90
N SER A 85 41.04 -20.61 -15.66
CA SER A 85 40.40 -19.72 -16.63
C SER A 85 40.22 -18.35 -15.96
N LYS A 86 40.93 -17.32 -16.47
CA LYS A 86 40.78 -15.95 -15.99
C LYS A 86 39.28 -15.62 -16.03
N PRO A 87 38.71 -14.95 -15.00
CA PRO A 87 37.34 -14.51 -15.08
C PRO A 87 37.27 -13.48 -16.20
N SER A 88 36.84 -13.91 -17.39
CA SER A 88 36.56 -13.03 -18.51
C SER A 88 35.55 -12.00 -18.02
N GLY A 89 35.94 -10.72 -17.93
CA GLY A 89 35.13 -9.60 -17.45
C GLY A 89 33.92 -9.26 -18.33
N GLN A 90 33.43 -10.20 -19.14
CA GLN A 90 32.17 -10.04 -19.84
C GLN A 90 31.04 -10.22 -18.84
N LEU A 91 30.53 -9.08 -18.35
CA LEU A 91 29.41 -8.94 -17.41
C LEU A 91 28.10 -9.60 -17.89
N LEU A 92 28.02 -10.01 -19.15
CA LEU A 92 26.85 -10.63 -19.76
C LEU A 92 27.28 -11.85 -20.57
N ARG A 93 27.43 -13.00 -19.93
CA ARG A 93 27.50 -14.28 -20.66
C ARG A 93 26.10 -14.66 -21.15
N ILE A 94 26.06 -15.50 -22.19
CA ILE A 94 24.81 -16.03 -22.75
C ILE A 94 23.92 -16.67 -21.66
N LEU A 95 24.54 -17.34 -20.68
CA LEU A 95 23.84 -17.92 -19.52
C LEU A 95 23.15 -16.86 -18.65
N ASP A 96 23.81 -15.73 -18.40
CA ASP A 96 23.26 -14.67 -17.55
C ASP A 96 22.04 -14.01 -18.21
N LEU A 97 22.14 -13.76 -19.52
CA LEU A 97 21.03 -13.20 -20.32
C LEU A 97 19.87 -14.20 -20.45
N TYR A 98 20.18 -15.49 -20.58
CA TYR A 98 19.18 -16.55 -20.63
C TYR A 98 18.38 -16.63 -19.32
N THR A 99 19.07 -16.75 -18.18
CA THR A 99 18.41 -16.78 -16.86
C THR A 99 17.65 -15.49 -16.60
N LEU A 100 18.21 -14.33 -16.95
CA LEU A 100 17.52 -13.04 -16.77
C LEU A 100 16.23 -12.96 -17.60
N ARG A 101 16.25 -13.41 -18.86
CA ARG A 101 15.07 -13.38 -19.74
C ARG A 101 13.97 -14.30 -19.26
N GLU A 102 14.32 -15.51 -18.81
CA GLU A 102 13.34 -16.45 -18.23
C GLU A 102 12.73 -15.85 -16.96
N TRP A 103 13.58 -15.35 -16.05
CA TRP A 103 13.13 -14.73 -14.82
C TRP A 103 12.25 -13.49 -15.07
N LEU A 104 12.59 -12.59 -16.00
CA LEU A 104 11.76 -11.44 -16.38
C LEU A 104 10.39 -11.88 -16.92
N SER A 105 10.36 -12.95 -17.71
CA SER A 105 9.11 -13.49 -18.27
C SER A 105 8.20 -14.04 -17.18
N TYR A 106 8.77 -14.81 -16.23
CA TYR A 106 8.03 -15.29 -15.06
C TYR A 106 7.60 -14.14 -14.14
N LEU A 107 8.44 -13.12 -13.93
CA LEU A 107 8.11 -11.94 -13.15
C LEU A 107 6.92 -11.20 -13.74
N GLY A 108 6.94 -10.90 -15.04
CA GLY A 108 5.84 -10.25 -15.74
C GLY A 108 4.53 -11.04 -15.63
N LEU A 109 4.61 -12.37 -15.81
CA LEU A 109 3.46 -13.25 -15.62
C LEU A 109 2.91 -13.19 -14.19
N MET A 110 3.77 -13.22 -13.16
CA MET A 110 3.35 -13.15 -11.76
C MET A 110 2.73 -11.79 -11.40
N VAL A 111 3.32 -10.69 -11.86
CA VAL A 111 2.78 -9.33 -11.65
C VAL A 111 1.39 -9.22 -12.26
N VAL A 112 1.21 -9.64 -13.53
CA VAL A 112 -0.10 -9.61 -14.20
C VAL A 112 -1.10 -10.51 -13.50
N ALA A 113 -0.70 -11.72 -13.10
CA ALA A 113 -1.59 -12.66 -12.43
C ALA A 113 -2.07 -12.14 -11.07
N PHE A 114 -1.16 -11.67 -10.21
CA PHE A 114 -1.53 -11.15 -8.88
C PHE A 114 -2.29 -9.84 -8.95
N THR A 115 -1.87 -8.92 -9.83
CA THR A 115 -2.61 -7.67 -10.09
C THR A 115 -4.02 -7.99 -10.59
N GLY A 116 -4.15 -8.89 -11.56
CA GLY A 116 -5.45 -9.29 -12.11
C GLY A 116 -6.38 -9.91 -11.06
N ILE A 117 -5.86 -10.76 -10.18
CA ILE A 117 -6.64 -11.32 -9.07
C ILE A 117 -7.14 -10.23 -8.13
N TYR A 118 -6.28 -9.27 -7.78
CA TYR A 118 -6.67 -8.13 -6.95
C TYR A 118 -7.75 -7.27 -7.63
N MET A 119 -7.60 -6.99 -8.93
CA MET A 119 -8.58 -6.21 -9.69
C MET A 119 -9.96 -6.86 -9.71
N ILE A 120 -10.00 -8.18 -9.93
CA ILE A 120 -11.27 -8.95 -9.89
C ILE A 120 -11.90 -8.87 -8.49
N PHE A 121 -11.10 -9.02 -7.44
CA PHE A 121 -11.56 -8.92 -6.07
C PHE A 121 -12.17 -7.55 -5.77
N ASP A 122 -11.45 -6.47 -6.10
CA ASP A 122 -11.92 -5.10 -5.89
C ASP A 122 -13.18 -4.81 -6.71
N PHE A 123 -13.25 -5.30 -7.95
CA PHE A 123 -14.44 -5.18 -8.80
C PHE A 123 -15.70 -5.77 -8.14
N PHE A 124 -15.62 -6.99 -7.60
CA PHE A 124 -16.76 -7.58 -6.90
C PHE A 124 -17.13 -6.85 -5.61
N GLN A 125 -16.18 -6.17 -4.96
CA GLN A 125 -16.49 -5.33 -3.80
C GLN A 125 -17.17 -4.02 -4.21
N LEU A 126 -16.76 -3.40 -5.32
CA LEU A 126 -17.25 -2.10 -5.75
C LEU A 126 -18.53 -2.17 -6.57
N ILE A 127 -18.82 -3.28 -7.26
CA ILE A 127 -19.96 -3.40 -8.18
C ILE A 127 -21.30 -3.09 -7.50
N GLY A 128 -21.46 -3.46 -6.22
CA GLY A 128 -22.66 -3.15 -5.46
C GLY A 128 -22.87 -1.65 -5.25
N ASP A 129 -21.79 -0.89 -5.03
CA ASP A 129 -21.85 0.57 -4.87
C ASP A 129 -22.04 1.26 -6.23
N VAL A 130 -21.38 0.76 -7.27
CA VAL A 130 -21.52 1.23 -8.66
C VAL A 130 -22.97 1.18 -9.13
N VAL A 131 -23.65 0.06 -8.89
CA VAL A 131 -25.06 -0.12 -9.29
C VAL A 131 -25.99 0.75 -8.46
N ARG A 132 -25.79 0.84 -7.15
CA ARG A 132 -26.62 1.69 -6.27
C ARG A 132 -26.51 3.18 -6.61
N ASN A 133 -25.29 3.65 -6.88
CA ASN A 133 -24.99 5.06 -7.08
C ASN A 133 -25.01 5.48 -8.56
N HIS A 134 -25.44 4.60 -9.46
CA HIS A 134 -25.60 4.88 -10.90
C HIS A 134 -24.31 5.46 -11.55
N ILE A 135 -23.17 4.87 -11.23
CA ILE A 135 -21.87 5.38 -11.68
C ILE A 135 -21.62 5.01 -13.15
N GLY A 136 -21.28 6.02 -13.96
CA GLY A 136 -20.95 5.82 -15.37
C GLY A 136 -19.64 5.04 -15.59
N LEU A 137 -19.60 4.24 -16.66
CA LEU A 137 -18.49 3.34 -16.99
C LEU A 137 -17.14 4.07 -17.16
N GLY A 138 -17.15 5.32 -17.64
CA GLY A 138 -15.95 6.14 -17.76
C GLY A 138 -15.25 6.38 -16.41
N VAL A 139 -16.01 6.59 -15.32
CA VAL A 139 -15.44 6.79 -13.97
C VAL A 139 -14.77 5.52 -13.47
N ILE A 140 -15.39 4.36 -13.75
CA ILE A 140 -14.87 3.04 -13.37
C ILE A 140 -13.54 2.76 -14.10
N LEU A 141 -13.47 3.05 -15.40
CA LEU A 141 -12.25 2.84 -16.17
C LEU A 141 -11.09 3.70 -15.64
N HIS A 142 -11.34 4.99 -15.40
CA HIS A 142 -10.32 5.88 -14.80
C HIS A 142 -9.90 5.39 -13.42
N TYR A 143 -10.84 4.94 -12.59
CA TYR A 143 -10.54 4.38 -11.28
C TYR A 143 -9.56 3.21 -11.38
N TYR A 144 -9.81 2.24 -12.27
CA TYR A 144 -8.91 1.10 -12.44
C TYR A 144 -7.55 1.47 -13.06
N VAL A 145 -7.52 2.45 -13.97
CA VAL A 145 -6.26 2.98 -14.50
C VAL A 145 -5.40 3.57 -13.39
N TYR A 146 -5.97 4.39 -12.51
CA TYR A 146 -5.25 4.99 -11.38
C TYR A 146 -4.97 4.02 -10.23
N LEU A 147 -5.77 2.96 -10.08
CA LEU A 147 -5.54 1.90 -9.10
C LEU A 147 -4.39 0.97 -9.50
N THR A 148 -4.21 0.72 -10.81
CA THR A 148 -3.24 -0.26 -11.32
C THR A 148 -1.81 -0.05 -10.79
N PRO A 149 -1.22 1.16 -10.83
CA PRO A 149 0.12 1.41 -10.32
C PRO A 149 0.30 1.00 -8.85
N GLN A 150 -0.68 1.34 -8.00
CA GLN A 150 -0.65 1.01 -6.58
C GLN A 150 -0.72 -0.50 -6.32
N VAL A 151 -1.58 -1.19 -7.08
CA VAL A 151 -1.72 -2.65 -6.95
C VAL A 151 -0.48 -3.36 -7.44
N VAL A 152 0.09 -2.92 -8.58
CA VAL A 152 1.36 -3.46 -9.09
C VAL A 152 2.44 -3.30 -8.05
N PHE A 153 2.60 -2.11 -7.46
CA PHE A 153 3.56 -1.85 -6.39
C PHE A 153 3.37 -2.79 -5.19
N LEU A 154 2.13 -2.97 -4.73
CA LEU A 154 1.82 -3.85 -3.60
C LEU A 154 2.10 -5.34 -3.93
N MET A 155 1.81 -5.77 -5.15
CA MET A 155 2.01 -7.15 -5.60
C MET A 155 3.45 -7.44 -6.04
N PHE A 156 4.28 -6.41 -6.24
CA PHE A 156 5.62 -6.55 -6.82
C PHE A 156 6.58 -7.41 -5.97
N PRO A 157 6.71 -7.21 -4.64
CA PRO A 157 7.60 -8.04 -3.81
C PRO A 157 7.18 -9.51 -3.80
N LEU A 158 5.87 -9.76 -3.74
CA LEU A 158 5.29 -11.10 -3.82
C LEU A 158 5.57 -11.74 -5.18
N SER A 159 5.45 -10.97 -6.26
CA SER A 159 5.72 -11.43 -7.63
C SER A 159 7.19 -11.81 -7.82
N ILE A 160 8.13 -11.01 -7.30
CA ILE A 160 9.57 -11.30 -7.33
C ILE A 160 9.87 -12.62 -6.61
N LEU A 161 9.32 -12.81 -5.41
CA LEU A 161 9.53 -14.02 -4.62
C LEU A 161 9.08 -15.26 -5.39
N VAL A 162 7.86 -15.23 -5.92
CA VAL A 162 7.27 -16.37 -6.63
C VAL A 162 7.97 -16.60 -7.96
N ALA A 163 8.27 -15.55 -8.73
CA ALA A 163 8.99 -15.67 -9.99
C ALA A 163 10.38 -16.30 -9.80
N THR A 164 11.10 -15.87 -8.77
CA THR A 164 12.41 -16.44 -8.42
C THR A 164 12.28 -17.93 -8.04
N LEU A 165 11.28 -18.29 -7.24
CA LEU A 165 11.05 -19.68 -6.87
C LEU A 165 10.69 -20.56 -8.08
N VAL A 166 9.84 -20.06 -8.97
CA VAL A 166 9.44 -20.76 -10.20
C VAL A 166 10.62 -20.94 -11.14
N ASP A 167 11.41 -19.88 -11.36
CA ASP A 167 12.58 -19.89 -12.24
C ASP A 167 13.60 -20.93 -11.78
N PHE A 168 14.12 -20.81 -10.55
CA PHE A 168 15.07 -21.78 -10.01
C PHE A 168 14.48 -23.19 -9.86
N GLY A 169 13.18 -23.29 -9.58
CA GLY A 169 12.46 -24.57 -9.53
C GLY A 169 12.44 -25.29 -10.88
N LEU A 170 12.22 -24.55 -11.97
CA LEU A 170 12.22 -25.08 -13.34
C LEU A 170 13.64 -25.40 -13.82
N LEU A 171 14.63 -24.56 -13.52
CA LEU A 171 16.05 -24.83 -13.81
C LEU A 171 16.52 -26.12 -13.12
N ALA A 172 16.08 -26.36 -11.88
CA ALA A 172 16.39 -27.58 -11.15
C ALA A 172 15.66 -28.80 -11.75
N LYS A 173 14.36 -28.66 -12.04
CA LYS A 173 13.52 -29.74 -12.62
C LYS A 173 14.02 -30.21 -13.98
N THR A 174 14.55 -29.29 -14.80
CA THR A 174 15.06 -29.58 -16.14
C THR A 174 16.53 -30.00 -16.16
N ASN A 175 17.13 -30.28 -15.00
CA ASN A 175 18.54 -30.64 -14.83
C ASN A 175 19.55 -29.58 -15.34
N GLN A 176 19.12 -28.35 -15.62
CA GLN A 176 20.02 -27.27 -16.06
C GLN A 176 21.01 -26.88 -14.97
N VAL A 177 20.58 -26.86 -13.71
CA VAL A 177 21.47 -26.63 -12.55
C VAL A 177 22.59 -27.68 -12.48
N THR A 178 22.26 -28.95 -12.75
CA THR A 178 23.23 -30.06 -12.78
C THR A 178 24.20 -29.90 -13.95
N ALA A 179 23.70 -29.55 -15.13
CA ALA A 179 24.53 -29.31 -16.31
C ALA A 179 25.55 -28.17 -16.10
N VAL A 180 25.10 -27.03 -15.54
CA VAL A 180 25.96 -25.88 -15.22
C VAL A 180 27.04 -26.26 -14.22
N LYS A 181 26.68 -27.04 -13.18
CA LYS A 181 27.64 -27.49 -12.17
C LYS A 181 28.67 -28.48 -12.75
N SER A 182 28.24 -29.40 -13.62
CA SER A 182 29.13 -30.33 -14.33
C SER A 182 30.08 -29.63 -15.30
N ALA A 183 29.68 -28.48 -15.87
CA ALA A 183 30.53 -27.62 -16.69
C ALA A 183 31.56 -26.81 -15.87
N GLY A 184 31.66 -27.02 -14.56
CA GLY A 184 32.58 -26.31 -13.67
C GLY A 184 32.17 -24.86 -13.37
N ILE A 185 30.95 -24.46 -13.72
CA ILE A 185 30.45 -23.11 -13.48
C ILE A 185 29.86 -23.04 -12.06
N SER A 186 30.25 -22.00 -11.32
CA SER A 186 29.72 -21.74 -9.97
C SER A 186 28.21 -21.48 -9.98
N LEU A 187 27.47 -22.16 -9.09
CA LEU A 187 26.02 -21.96 -8.92
C LEU A 187 25.64 -20.53 -8.53
N TYR A 188 26.52 -19.82 -7.81
CA TYR A 188 26.28 -18.43 -7.42
C TYR A 188 26.17 -17.48 -8.62
N ARG A 189 26.75 -17.85 -9.79
CA ARG A 189 26.61 -17.05 -11.01
C ARG A 189 25.20 -17.06 -11.58
N LEU A 190 24.41 -18.12 -11.35
CA LEU A 190 23.00 -18.15 -11.76
C LEU A 190 22.13 -17.18 -10.94
N ALA A 191 22.48 -16.94 -9.68
CA ALA A 191 21.76 -16.02 -8.80
C ALA A 191 22.11 -14.55 -9.05
N LEU A 192 23.33 -14.27 -9.53
CA LEU A 192 23.83 -12.90 -9.71
C LEU A 192 22.96 -12.02 -10.64
N PRO A 193 22.55 -12.45 -11.86
CA PRO A 193 21.73 -11.62 -12.73
C PRO A 193 20.34 -11.34 -12.12
N VAL A 194 19.75 -12.32 -11.45
CA VAL A 194 18.44 -12.19 -10.77
C VAL A 194 18.53 -11.22 -9.58
N LEU A 195 19.61 -11.30 -8.79
CA LEU A 195 19.86 -10.37 -7.68
C LEU A 195 20.10 -8.94 -8.19
N ALA A 196 20.92 -8.77 -9.23
CA ALA A 196 21.17 -7.46 -9.83
C ALA A 196 19.89 -6.85 -10.40
N ALA A 197 19.08 -7.65 -11.09
CA ALA A 197 17.82 -7.19 -11.66
C ALA A 197 16.76 -6.86 -10.59
N SER A 198 16.67 -7.65 -9.51
CA SER A 198 15.74 -7.35 -8.40
C SER A 198 16.16 -6.12 -7.60
N LEU A 199 17.46 -5.86 -7.42
CA LEU A 199 17.96 -4.61 -6.86
C LEU A 199 17.62 -3.40 -7.75
N ALA A 200 17.84 -3.51 -9.07
CA ALA A 200 17.48 -2.46 -10.01
C ALA A 200 15.97 -2.20 -10.01
N ALA A 201 15.15 -3.25 -9.95
CA ALA A 201 13.71 -3.15 -9.87
C ALA A 201 13.23 -2.52 -8.55
N SER A 202 13.90 -2.83 -7.43
CA SER A 202 13.64 -2.19 -6.13
C SER A 202 13.90 -0.68 -6.18
N ALA A 203 15.02 -0.26 -6.75
CA ALA A 203 15.33 1.16 -6.95
C ALA A 203 14.29 1.85 -7.87
N ALA A 204 13.87 1.18 -8.94
CA ALA A 204 12.82 1.70 -9.82
C ALA A 204 11.48 1.87 -9.07
N MET A 205 11.11 0.91 -8.22
CA MET A 205 9.90 0.98 -7.39
C MET A 205 9.96 2.11 -6.36
N PHE A 206 11.12 2.33 -5.74
CA PHE A 206 11.33 3.46 -4.82
C PHE A 206 11.09 4.82 -5.51
N VAL A 207 11.59 4.98 -6.75
CA VAL A 207 11.36 6.20 -7.53
C VAL A 207 9.87 6.37 -7.88
N LEU A 208 9.19 5.28 -8.26
CA LEU A 208 7.75 5.28 -8.52
C LEU A 208 6.94 5.68 -7.28
N GLU A 209 7.28 5.13 -6.11
CA GLU A 209 6.62 5.41 -4.83
C GLU A 209 6.73 6.89 -4.44
N ASN A 210 7.90 7.50 -4.61
CA ASN A 210 8.12 8.86 -4.18
C ASN A 210 7.56 9.91 -5.16
N ARG A 211 7.45 9.59 -6.45
CA ARG A 211 7.11 10.59 -7.49
C ARG A 211 5.75 10.40 -8.13
N TYR A 212 5.33 9.16 -8.41
CA TYR A 212 4.18 8.89 -9.26
C TYR A 212 2.98 8.33 -8.49
N LEU A 213 3.23 7.41 -7.56
CA LEU A 213 2.18 6.79 -6.75
C LEU A 213 1.32 7.78 -5.94
N PRO A 214 1.88 8.85 -5.33
CA PRO A 214 1.07 9.77 -4.52
C PRO A 214 -0.03 10.42 -5.35
N ASP A 215 0.30 10.91 -6.54
CA ASP A 215 -0.65 11.56 -7.44
C ASP A 215 -1.70 10.59 -7.96
N THR A 216 -1.31 9.37 -8.33
CA THR A 216 -2.26 8.35 -8.79
C THR A 216 -3.19 7.87 -7.69
N ASN A 217 -2.68 7.74 -6.46
CA ASN A 217 -3.46 7.30 -5.30
C ASN A 217 -4.50 8.35 -4.92
N GLN A 218 -4.13 9.63 -4.90
CA GLN A 218 -5.08 10.71 -4.63
C GLN A 218 -6.22 10.74 -5.67
N ARG A 219 -5.89 10.60 -6.95
CA ARG A 219 -6.91 10.52 -8.02
C ARG A 219 -7.78 9.28 -7.87
N GLN A 220 -7.20 8.12 -7.57
CA GLN A 220 -7.93 6.88 -7.34
C GLN A 220 -8.87 6.99 -6.14
N ASP A 221 -8.44 7.56 -5.02
CA ASP A 221 -9.27 7.75 -3.83
C ASP A 221 -10.42 8.73 -4.08
N SER A 222 -10.19 9.81 -4.83
CA SER A 222 -11.25 10.75 -5.21
C SER A 222 -12.36 10.06 -6.04
N LEU A 223 -11.97 9.20 -6.99
CA LEU A 223 -12.90 8.42 -7.79
C LEU A 223 -13.61 7.36 -6.95
N ARG A 224 -12.91 6.73 -6.01
CA ARG A 224 -13.49 5.76 -5.08
C ARG A 224 -14.53 6.39 -4.16
N ASN A 225 -14.26 7.59 -3.65
CA ASN A 225 -15.19 8.33 -2.81
C ASN A 225 -16.46 8.70 -3.58
N ARG A 226 -16.32 9.11 -4.85
CA ARG A 226 -17.45 9.33 -5.75
C ARG A 226 -18.24 8.04 -6.00
N ILE A 227 -17.57 6.90 -6.24
CA ILE A 227 -18.22 5.60 -6.43
C ILE A 227 -19.00 5.19 -5.18
N LYS A 228 -18.47 5.45 -3.99
CA LYS A 228 -19.09 5.09 -2.70
C LYS A 228 -20.07 6.14 -2.17
N ASN A 229 -20.33 7.21 -2.92
CA ASN A 229 -21.15 8.35 -2.50
C ASN A 229 -20.72 8.93 -1.13
N ARG A 230 -19.40 9.03 -0.93
CA ARG A 230 -18.80 9.70 0.23
C ARG A 230 -18.62 11.19 -0.10
N PRO A 231 -18.75 12.10 0.89
CA PRO A 231 -18.46 13.51 0.66
C PRO A 231 -17.04 13.67 0.11
N ALA A 232 -16.84 14.63 -0.80
CA ALA A 232 -15.53 14.94 -1.35
C ALA A 232 -14.59 15.32 -0.20
N GLN A 233 -13.58 14.49 0.04
CA GLN A 233 -12.53 14.77 1.01
C GLN A 233 -11.49 15.63 0.31
N THR A 234 -11.17 16.79 0.88
CA THR A 234 -10.06 17.64 0.41
C THR A 234 -8.75 16.94 0.75
N THR A 235 -8.27 16.09 -0.14
CA THR A 235 -7.10 15.22 0.09
C THR A 235 -5.77 15.97 0.26
N LEU A 236 -5.74 17.28 0.00
CA LEU A 236 -4.55 18.10 0.21
C LEU A 236 -4.25 18.38 1.68
N LEU A 237 -5.21 18.18 2.59
CA LEU A 237 -5.07 18.53 4.00
C LEU A 237 -5.88 17.51 4.84
N PRO A 238 -5.24 16.58 5.57
CA PRO A 238 -5.94 15.54 6.30
C PRO A 238 -6.83 16.16 7.38
N ASP A 239 -8.12 15.90 7.25
CA ASP A 239 -9.15 15.82 8.28
C ASP A 239 -8.64 16.16 9.71
N ARG A 240 -8.91 17.40 10.14
CA ARG A 240 -8.45 18.09 11.37
C ARG A 240 -7.01 18.56 11.33
N GLN A 241 -6.80 19.69 10.66
CA GLN A 241 -5.55 20.42 10.74
C GLN A 241 -5.43 21.09 12.10
N TRP A 242 -4.90 20.37 13.07
CA TRP A 242 -4.37 20.95 14.30
C TRP A 242 -3.03 21.59 13.95
N ILE A 243 -3.01 22.90 13.81
CA ILE A 243 -1.80 23.67 13.56
C ILE A 243 -1.45 24.41 14.82
N TYR A 244 -0.25 24.19 15.33
CA TYR A 244 0.28 24.95 16.44
C TYR A 244 0.79 26.29 15.92
N GLY A 245 0.22 27.41 16.39
CA GLY A 245 0.59 28.77 16.02
C GLY A 245 1.82 29.28 16.77
N GLN A 246 2.20 30.52 16.49
CA GLN A 246 3.43 31.10 17.05
C GLN A 246 3.29 31.48 18.54
N SER A 247 2.07 31.73 19.01
CA SER A 247 1.78 32.32 20.32
C SER A 247 1.16 31.34 21.33
N ASN A 248 1.63 30.09 21.38
CA ASN A 248 1.08 29.00 22.23
C ASN A 248 -0.41 28.72 22.01
N ARG A 249 -0.82 28.79 20.73
CA ARG A 249 -2.20 28.57 20.28
C ARG A 249 -2.27 27.37 19.38
N VAL A 250 -3.42 26.71 19.37
CA VAL A 250 -3.70 25.62 18.44
C VAL A 250 -4.91 25.99 17.61
N PHE A 251 -4.73 26.00 16.30
CA PHE A 251 -5.76 26.22 15.31
C PHE A 251 -6.32 24.88 14.88
N ASN A 252 -7.64 24.80 14.75
CA ASN A 252 -8.34 23.67 14.19
C ASN A 252 -9.41 24.20 13.25
N TYR A 253 -9.43 23.75 12.01
CA TYR A 253 -10.43 24.18 11.04
C TYR A 253 -10.86 23.01 10.17
N ARG A 254 -12.06 23.13 9.61
CA ARG A 254 -12.66 22.10 8.75
C ARG A 254 -12.27 22.28 7.29
N TYR A 255 -12.19 23.53 6.84
CA TYR A 255 -11.84 23.88 5.47
C TYR A 255 -11.05 25.18 5.44
N PHE A 256 -10.03 25.25 4.59
CA PHE A 256 -9.29 26.48 4.30
C PHE A 256 -9.18 26.65 2.79
N GLU A 257 -9.74 27.74 2.27
CA GLU A 257 -9.68 28.08 0.85
C GLU A 257 -8.52 29.03 0.60
N ALA A 258 -7.37 28.48 0.19
CA ALA A 258 -6.15 29.22 -0.09
C ALA A 258 -6.32 30.36 -1.12
N GLY A 259 -7.22 30.20 -2.10
CA GLY A 259 -7.45 31.23 -3.13
C GLY A 259 -8.20 32.46 -2.61
N GLN A 260 -9.02 32.30 -1.57
CA GLN A 260 -9.81 33.37 -0.97
C GLN A 260 -9.31 33.77 0.42
N ASN A 261 -8.33 33.05 0.96
CA ASN A 261 -7.84 33.18 2.35
C ASN A 261 -8.99 33.13 3.36
N THR A 262 -9.86 32.13 3.22
CA THR A 262 -11.06 31.96 4.05
C THR A 262 -11.08 30.60 4.73
N PHE A 263 -11.30 30.58 6.04
CA PHE A 263 -11.59 29.39 6.83
C PHE A 263 -13.09 29.13 6.96
N SER A 264 -13.46 27.85 7.02
CA SER A 264 -14.77 27.39 7.49
C SER A 264 -14.63 26.55 8.76
N ASP A 265 -15.51 26.82 9.73
CA ASP A 265 -15.52 26.21 11.07
C ASP A 265 -14.15 26.30 11.77
N LEU A 266 -13.62 27.52 11.95
CA LEU A 266 -12.37 27.78 12.65
C LEU A 266 -12.58 27.69 14.17
N SER A 267 -11.74 26.91 14.85
CA SER A 267 -11.57 26.87 16.29
C SER A 267 -10.12 27.23 16.66
N VAL A 268 -9.93 28.21 17.54
CA VAL A 268 -8.63 28.56 18.10
C VAL A 268 -8.64 28.21 19.58
N PHE A 269 -7.60 27.51 20.03
CA PHE A 269 -7.41 27.07 21.41
C PHE A 269 -6.18 27.77 21.99
N GLU A 270 -6.34 28.53 23.07
CA GLU A 270 -5.22 29.12 23.81
C GLU A 270 -4.92 28.24 25.01
N ILE A 271 -3.66 27.84 25.14
CA ILE A 271 -3.19 26.98 26.22
C ILE A 271 -2.22 27.80 27.07
N ASP A 272 -2.23 27.59 28.39
CA ASP A 272 -1.18 28.13 29.26
C ASP A 272 0.07 27.24 29.16
N PRO A 273 1.26 27.77 28.80
CA PRO A 273 2.47 26.98 28.62
C PRO A 273 3.01 26.36 29.92
N SER A 274 2.62 26.90 31.08
CA SER A 274 3.10 26.43 32.38
C SER A 274 2.25 25.30 32.96
N THR A 275 0.93 25.35 32.77
CA THR A 275 -0.03 24.40 33.35
C THR A 275 -0.65 23.45 32.33
N PHE A 276 -0.48 23.72 31.02
CA PHE A 276 -1.13 23.00 29.90
C PHE A 276 -2.66 22.97 29.96
N HIS A 277 -3.27 23.86 30.73
CA HIS A 277 -4.71 24.02 30.75
C HIS A 277 -5.20 24.92 29.61
N LEU A 278 -6.35 24.57 29.05
CA LEU A 278 -7.04 25.40 28.07
C LEU A 278 -7.63 26.62 28.78
N THR A 279 -7.20 27.82 28.42
CA THR A 279 -7.65 29.08 29.04
C THR A 279 -8.72 29.77 28.21
N ARG A 280 -8.66 29.64 26.88
CA ARG A 280 -9.59 30.30 25.97
C ARG A 280 -9.85 29.46 24.73
N ARG A 281 -11.09 29.48 24.25
CA ARG A 281 -11.48 28.90 22.96
C ARG A 281 -12.31 29.90 22.17
N ILE A 282 -11.87 30.17 20.95
CA ILE A 282 -12.58 31.00 19.98
C ILE A 282 -13.12 30.08 18.89
N PHE A 283 -14.37 30.27 18.49
CA PHE A 283 -15.00 29.54 17.39
C PHE A 283 -15.64 30.52 16.43
N ALA A 284 -15.50 30.31 15.12
CA ALA A 284 -16.19 31.06 14.08
C ALA A 284 -16.58 30.14 12.92
N ARG A 285 -17.76 30.38 12.33
CA ARG A 285 -18.19 29.61 11.15
C ARG A 285 -17.43 30.02 9.90
N HIS A 286 -17.14 31.31 9.76
CA HIS A 286 -16.38 31.85 8.66
C HIS A 286 -15.29 32.76 9.23
N ALA A 287 -14.08 32.67 8.71
CA ALA A 287 -13.03 33.63 9.02
C ALA A 287 -12.27 33.96 7.73
N PHE A 288 -12.11 35.23 7.41
CA PHE A 288 -11.38 35.65 6.20
C PHE A 288 -10.28 36.63 6.58
N TRP A 289 -9.22 36.64 5.78
CA TRP A 289 -8.12 37.58 5.94
C TRP A 289 -8.46 38.92 5.28
N ASP A 290 -8.45 40.02 6.02
CA ASP A 290 -8.59 41.37 5.45
C ASP A 290 -7.19 42.00 5.24
N PRO A 291 -6.74 42.21 3.97
CA PRO A 291 -5.44 42.82 3.68
C PRO A 291 -5.30 44.26 4.17
N ARG A 292 -6.40 44.97 4.48
CA ARG A 292 -6.36 46.37 4.96
C ARG A 292 -6.03 46.47 6.44
N VAL A 293 -6.42 45.46 7.21
CA VAL A 293 -6.24 45.39 8.67
C VAL A 293 -5.09 44.44 9.02
N GLU A 294 -4.59 43.66 8.05
CA GLU A 294 -3.57 42.62 8.22
C GLU A 294 -3.96 41.64 9.34
N ASN A 295 -5.24 41.27 9.40
CA ASN A 295 -5.76 40.39 10.44
C ASN A 295 -6.95 39.53 9.97
N TRP A 296 -7.26 38.51 10.76
CA TRP A 296 -8.42 37.65 10.56
C TRP A 296 -9.70 38.31 11.08
N VAL A 297 -10.69 38.44 10.20
CA VAL A 297 -12.06 38.83 10.54
C VAL A 297 -12.88 37.56 10.74
N LEU A 298 -13.36 37.33 11.96
CA LEU A 298 -14.14 36.15 12.32
C LEU A 298 -15.63 36.49 12.34
N GLU A 299 -16.45 35.68 11.68
CA GLU A 299 -17.89 35.86 11.56
C GLU A 299 -18.70 34.69 12.14
N GLN A 300 -19.86 35.03 12.70
CA GLN A 300 -20.84 34.10 13.27
C GLN A 300 -20.20 33.12 14.27
N GLY A 301 -19.62 33.69 15.33
CA GLY A 301 -18.77 32.97 16.25
C GLY A 301 -19.10 33.22 17.71
N TRP A 302 -18.27 32.61 18.57
CA TRP A 302 -18.29 32.83 20.00
C TRP A 302 -16.90 32.66 20.59
N GLU A 303 -16.67 33.34 21.70
CA GLU A 303 -15.51 33.19 22.55
C GLU A 303 -15.94 32.55 23.88
N ARG A 304 -15.14 31.59 24.36
CA ARG A 304 -15.24 31.01 25.71
C ARG A 304 -13.93 31.19 26.45
N GLN A 305 -14.01 31.73 27.66
CA GLN A 305 -12.90 31.66 28.61
C GLN A 305 -13.16 30.50 29.58
N LEU A 306 -12.10 29.80 29.95
CA LEU A 306 -12.13 28.63 30.80
C LEU A 306 -11.24 28.87 32.01
N ALA A 307 -11.77 28.57 33.20
CA ALA A 307 -11.04 28.56 34.45
C ALA A 307 -11.10 27.13 35.02
N GLY A 308 -10.08 26.33 34.69
CA GLY A 308 -10.11 24.87 34.92
C GLY A 308 -11.18 24.20 34.05
N ASP A 309 -12.05 23.39 34.68
CA ASP A 309 -13.11 22.65 33.97
C ASP A 309 -14.41 23.45 33.77
N ARG A 310 -14.46 24.72 34.17
CA ARG A 310 -15.67 25.55 34.08
C ARG A 310 -15.48 26.68 33.07
N VAL A 311 -16.54 26.93 32.29
CA VAL A 311 -16.63 28.11 31.43
C VAL A 311 -16.87 29.33 32.32
N SER A 312 -15.90 30.25 32.36
CA SER A 312 -15.98 31.48 33.15
C SER A 312 -16.75 32.57 32.39
N GLU A 313 -16.59 32.65 31.08
CA GLU A 313 -17.23 33.67 30.24
C GLU A 313 -17.60 33.11 28.87
N TYR A 314 -18.77 33.50 28.35
CA TYR A 314 -19.26 33.16 27.00
C TYR A 314 -19.72 34.42 26.28
N LYS A 315 -19.07 34.79 25.18
CA LYS A 315 -19.36 35.98 24.39
C LYS A 315 -19.65 35.61 22.94
N PRO A 316 -20.91 35.61 22.48
CA PRO A 316 -21.21 35.46 21.06
C PRO A 316 -20.89 36.75 20.30
N PHE A 317 -20.47 36.62 19.04
CA PHE A 317 -20.20 37.76 18.15
C PHE A 317 -20.67 37.47 16.72
N ASN A 318 -21.13 38.51 16.04
CA ASN A 318 -21.51 38.42 14.62
C ASN A 318 -20.31 38.63 13.69
N ALA A 319 -19.49 39.63 13.98
CA ALA A 319 -18.20 39.88 13.32
C ALA A 319 -17.25 40.51 14.36
N MET A 320 -16.04 39.97 14.49
CA MET A 320 -15.03 40.49 15.42
C MET A 320 -13.63 40.24 14.87
N VAL A 321 -12.73 41.19 15.09
CA VAL A 321 -11.30 41.06 14.78
C VAL A 321 -10.56 40.77 16.08
N PHE A 322 -9.74 39.73 16.08
CA PHE A 322 -8.88 39.38 17.21
C PHE A 322 -7.44 39.73 16.84
N ASN A 323 -6.97 40.89 17.29
CA ASN A 323 -5.64 41.40 16.92
C ASN A 323 -4.51 40.45 17.26
N GLU A 324 -4.74 39.55 18.21
CA GLU A 324 -3.77 38.56 18.62
C GLU A 324 -3.59 37.41 17.61
N LEU A 325 -4.50 37.23 16.62
CA LEU A 325 -4.38 36.24 15.54
C LEU A 325 -3.54 36.81 14.38
N SER A 326 -2.24 36.97 14.59
CA SER A 326 -1.35 37.62 13.64
C SER A 326 -0.75 36.69 12.57
N GLU A 327 -1.04 35.38 12.60
CA GLU A 327 -0.51 34.44 11.63
C GLU A 327 -1.07 34.71 10.21
N PRO A 328 -0.23 35.03 9.21
CA PRO A 328 -0.71 35.34 7.87
C PRO A 328 -1.24 34.09 7.16
N PRO A 329 -2.07 34.22 6.11
CA PRO A 329 -2.63 33.07 5.37
C PRO A 329 -1.57 32.08 4.86
N GLY A 330 -0.39 32.58 4.48
CA GLY A 330 0.74 31.77 4.04
C GLY A 330 1.27 30.78 5.09
N TYR A 331 1.03 31.04 6.38
CA TYR A 331 1.38 30.13 7.47
C TYR A 331 0.61 28.81 7.42
N PHE A 332 -0.62 28.86 6.91
CA PHE A 332 -1.55 27.73 6.85
C PHE A 332 -1.46 26.96 5.52
N LEU A 333 -0.59 27.40 4.59
CA LEU A 333 -0.35 26.73 3.33
C LEU A 333 0.71 25.61 3.48
N PRO A 334 0.55 24.47 2.77
CA PRO A 334 1.63 23.49 2.65
C PRO A 334 2.90 24.15 2.10
N LYS A 335 4.08 23.74 2.58
CA LYS A 335 5.39 24.17 2.02
C LYS A 335 5.50 24.00 0.49
N ALA A 336 4.74 23.09 -0.09
CA ALA A 336 4.67 22.91 -1.54
C ALA A 336 3.89 24.02 -2.26
N ALA A 337 2.90 24.65 -1.60
CA ALA A 337 2.11 25.75 -2.15
C ALA A 337 2.78 27.12 -1.95
N SER A 338 3.51 27.33 -0.85
CA SER A 338 4.22 28.60 -0.60
C SER A 338 5.29 28.93 -1.63
N MET A 339 5.78 27.94 -2.40
CA MET A 339 6.79 28.12 -3.44
C MET A 339 6.22 28.64 -4.78
N TRP A 340 4.89 28.59 -4.96
CA TRP A 340 4.21 29.05 -6.19
C TRP A 340 3.44 30.36 -6.02
N PHE A 341 3.14 30.75 -4.78
CA PHE A 341 2.34 31.94 -4.46
C PHE A 341 3.14 33.02 -3.70
N GLY A 342 4.47 32.91 -3.66
CA GLY A 342 5.38 33.88 -3.05
C GLY A 342 5.96 34.87 -4.04
#